data_AF-A0A1I4XSC5-F1
#
_entry.id   AF-A0A1I4XSC5-F1
#
_cell.length_a   1.000
_cell.length_b   1.000
_cell.length_c   1.000
_cell.angle_alpha   90.00
_cell.angle_beta   90.00
_cell.angle_gamma   90.00
#
_symmetry.space_group_name_H-M   'P 1'
#
loop_
_entity.id
_entity.type
_entity.pdbx_description
1 polymer ?
#
loop_
_entity_poly.entity_id
_entity_poly.type
_entity_poly.pdbx_seq_one_letter_code
_entity_poly.pdbx_strand_id
1 'polypeptide(L)'
;MLPTRRPPALPDAGLLIGRLAVGVIFIAHGWQKLAETGHAEVARSFDHLGIPLPGLAAGYATWVELLGGAALVAGVLVPVAGVLIALNMAGAFWYVHMGKGLFSQEGGYEYVLVLAAAALLFTLTGAGRFSVDAVLWGRRPESASGRASVNV
;
A
#
# COMPACT_ATOMS: atom_id res chain seq x y z
N MET A 1 3.49 -27.50 27.76
CA MET A 1 4.01 -26.25 27.14
C MET A 1 4.37 -26.56 25.69
N LEU A 2 3.58 -26.10 24.72
CA LEU A 2 3.90 -26.29 23.30
C LEU A 2 4.90 -25.20 22.88
N PRO A 3 5.99 -25.53 22.18
CA PRO A 3 6.92 -24.54 21.65
C PRO A 3 6.25 -23.76 20.51
N THR A 4 5.65 -22.61 20.83
CA THR A 4 4.96 -21.73 19.86
C THR A 4 5.93 -20.82 19.11
N ARG A 5 7.05 -21.36 18.60
CA ARG A 5 7.85 -20.62 17.63
C ARG A 5 7.18 -20.76 16.26
N ARG A 6 6.34 -19.79 15.90
CA ARG A 6 5.87 -19.66 14.50
C ARG A 6 7.11 -19.64 13.60
N PRO A 7 7.16 -20.42 12.52
CA PRO A 7 8.27 -20.33 11.59
C PRO A 7 8.33 -18.88 11.10
N PRO A 8 9.51 -18.25 11.11
CA PRO A 8 9.61 -16.81 10.85
C PRO A 8 9.08 -16.45 9.45
N ALA A 9 8.99 -17.42 8.53
CA ALA A 9 8.44 -17.26 7.19
C ALA A 9 6.91 -17.08 7.11
N LEU A 10 6.13 -17.50 8.10
CA LEU A 10 4.66 -17.47 8.02
C LEU A 10 4.08 -16.04 8.07
N PRO A 11 4.51 -15.15 9.01
CA PRO A 11 4.10 -13.75 8.98
C PRO A 11 4.50 -13.03 7.68
N ASP A 12 5.70 -13.30 7.18
CA ASP A 12 6.19 -12.69 5.94
C ASP A 12 5.44 -13.17 4.69
N ALA A 13 5.03 -14.44 4.65
CA ALA A 13 4.15 -14.95 3.62
C ALA A 13 2.77 -14.25 3.67
N GLY A 14 2.25 -14.01 4.87
CA GLY A 14 1.02 -13.22 5.06
C GLY A 14 1.15 -11.80 4.52
N LEU A 15 2.27 -11.12 4.81
CA LEU A 15 2.55 -9.79 4.25
C LEU A 15 2.63 -9.80 2.73
N LEU A 16 3.30 -10.81 2.14
CA LEU A 16 3.35 -10.95 0.68
C LEU A 16 1.96 -11.12 0.08
N ILE A 17 1.15 -12.04 0.61
CA ILE A 17 -0.21 -12.29 0.11
C ILE A 17 -1.06 -11.00 0.19
N GLY A 18 -1.01 -10.32 1.33
CA GLY A 18 -1.72 -9.05 1.50
C GLY A 18 -1.26 -7.99 0.49
N ARG A 19 0.06 -7.83 0.31
CA ARG A 19 0.64 -6.88 -0.65
C ARG A 19 0.23 -7.19 -2.08
N LEU A 20 0.21 -8.48 -2.48
CA LEU A 20 -0.22 -8.87 -3.81
C LEU A 20 -1.69 -8.58 -4.04
N ALA A 21 -2.57 -8.96 -3.11
CA ALA A 21 -4.01 -8.74 -3.24
C ALA A 21 -4.34 -7.24 -3.32
N VAL A 22 -3.85 -6.45 -2.38
CA VAL A 22 -4.10 -5.00 -2.31
C VAL A 22 -3.40 -4.27 -3.45
N GLY A 23 -2.16 -4.65 -3.78
CA GLY A 23 -1.40 -4.02 -4.85
C GLY A 23 -2.03 -4.20 -6.23
N VAL A 24 -2.53 -5.41 -6.55
CA VAL A 24 -3.23 -5.66 -7.84
C VAL A 24 -4.50 -4.84 -7.97
N ILE A 25 -5.27 -4.69 -6.89
CA ILE A 25 -6.45 -3.83 -6.85
C ILE A 25 -6.08 -2.39 -7.22
N PHE A 26 -5.04 -1.84 -6.60
CA PHE A 26 -4.60 -0.48 -6.88
C PHE A 26 -4.02 -0.31 -8.29
N ILE A 27 -3.28 -1.29 -8.79
CA ILE A 27 -2.83 -1.30 -10.18
C ILE A 27 -4.02 -1.26 -11.14
N ALA A 28 -5.05 -2.08 -10.90
CA ALA A 28 -6.24 -2.11 -11.74
C ALA A 28 -6.97 -0.76 -11.75
N HIS A 29 -7.20 -0.16 -10.57
CA HIS A 29 -7.85 1.15 -10.49
C HIS A 29 -7.01 2.29 -11.08
N GLY A 30 -5.70 2.29 -10.86
CA GLY A 30 -4.79 3.26 -11.45
C GLY A 30 -4.72 3.11 -12.97
N TRP A 31 -4.70 1.88 -13.48
CA TRP A 31 -4.73 1.58 -14.91
C TRP A 31 -6.04 2.01 -15.56
N GLN A 32 -7.18 1.72 -14.92
CA GLN A 32 -8.49 2.17 -15.38
C GLN A 32 -8.55 3.70 -15.52
N LYS A 33 -8.00 4.44 -14.54
CA LYS A 33 -7.91 5.90 -14.61
C LYS A 33 -6.99 6.39 -15.72
N LEU A 34 -5.84 5.73 -15.90
CA LEU A 34 -4.81 6.12 -16.86
C LEU A 34 -5.20 5.82 -18.31
N ALA A 35 -5.61 4.57 -18.59
CA ALA A 35 -5.71 4.02 -19.93
C ALA A 35 -7.15 3.92 -20.46
N GLU A 36 -8.13 3.73 -19.57
CA GLU A 36 -9.53 3.53 -19.98
C GLU A 36 -10.35 4.81 -19.87
N THR A 37 -10.25 5.51 -18.73
CA THR A 37 -11.03 6.72 -18.45
C THR A 37 -10.33 7.97 -18.97
N GLY A 38 -9.00 8.05 -18.79
CA GLY A 38 -8.19 9.19 -19.18
C GLY A 38 -8.25 10.36 -18.20
N HIS A 39 -7.13 11.09 -18.09
CA HIS A 39 -6.93 12.11 -17.08
C HIS A 39 -7.99 13.22 -17.08
N ALA A 40 -8.38 13.72 -18.26
CA ALA A 40 -9.34 14.82 -18.38
C ALA A 40 -10.73 14.44 -17.85
N GLU A 41 -11.16 13.20 -18.05
CA GLU A 41 -12.44 12.70 -17.58
C GLU A 41 -12.42 12.49 -16.05
N VAL A 42 -11.35 11.90 -15.52
CA VAL A 42 -11.18 11.74 -14.06
C VAL A 42 -11.17 13.10 -13.37
N ALA A 43 -10.45 14.08 -13.92
CA ALA A 43 -10.43 15.44 -13.40
C ALA A 43 -11.83 16.08 -13.41
N ARG A 44 -12.60 15.91 -14.50
CA ARG A 44 -13.98 16.42 -14.56
C ARG A 44 -14.89 15.76 -13.53
N SER A 45 -14.77 14.45 -13.35
CA SER A 45 -15.51 13.72 -12.31
C SER A 45 -15.16 14.24 -10.91
N PHE A 46 -13.88 14.49 -10.64
CA PHE A 46 -13.41 15.04 -9.37
C PHE A 46 -13.93 16.47 -9.12
N ASP A 47 -14.03 17.29 -10.17
CA ASP A 47 -14.63 18.63 -10.10
C ASP A 47 -16.11 18.55 -9.70
N HIS A 48 -16.88 17.64 -10.30
CA HIS A 48 -18.28 17.40 -9.94
C HIS A 48 -18.47 16.90 -8.50
N LEU A 49 -17.47 16.21 -7.94
CA LEU A 49 -17.44 15.76 -6.55
C LEU A 49 -16.95 16.84 -5.57
N GLY A 50 -16.58 18.03 -6.06
CA GLY A 50 -16.08 19.13 -5.23
C GLY A 50 -14.67 18.91 -4.68
N ILE A 51 -13.87 18.05 -5.33
CA ILE A 51 -12.49 17.80 -4.93
C ILE A 51 -11.62 19.01 -5.34
N PRO A 52 -10.87 19.63 -4.42
CA PRO A 52 -10.04 20.78 -4.74
C PRO A 52 -8.90 20.40 -5.68
N LEU A 53 -8.54 21.33 -6.59
CA LEU A 53 -7.50 21.13 -7.60
C LEU A 53 -7.72 19.81 -8.39
N PRO A 54 -8.88 19.65 -9.07
CA PRO A 54 -9.33 18.35 -9.59
C PRO A 54 -8.33 17.70 -10.54
N GLY A 55 -7.64 18.47 -11.38
CA GLY A 55 -6.57 17.94 -12.24
C GLY A 55 -5.39 17.37 -11.46
N LEU A 56 -4.91 18.09 -10.43
CA LEU A 56 -3.81 17.60 -9.59
C LEU A 56 -4.23 16.39 -8.76
N ALA A 57 -5.44 16.42 -8.19
CA ALA A 57 -6.00 15.31 -7.43
C ALA A 57 -6.21 14.06 -8.30
N ALA A 58 -6.69 14.21 -9.53
CA ALA A 58 -6.82 13.11 -10.49
C ALA A 58 -5.45 12.52 -10.85
N GLY A 59 -4.44 13.36 -11.06
CA GLY A 59 -3.06 12.92 -11.29
C GLY A 59 -2.50 12.16 -10.09
N TYR A 60 -2.68 12.70 -8.88
CA TYR A 60 -2.28 12.05 -7.63
C TYR A 60 -2.93 10.67 -7.49
N ALA A 61 -4.27 10.58 -7.57
CA ALA A 61 -4.99 9.33 -7.41
C ALA A 61 -4.54 8.29 -8.45
N THR A 62 -4.42 8.68 -9.72
CA THR A 62 -4.00 7.78 -10.80
C THR A 62 -2.60 7.20 -10.55
N TRP A 63 -1.62 8.06 -10.28
CA TRP A 63 -0.23 7.64 -10.15
C TRP A 63 0.06 6.95 -8.82
N VAL A 64 -0.55 7.39 -7.72
CA VAL A 64 -0.39 6.75 -6.42
C VAL A 64 -1.01 5.36 -6.41
N GLU A 65 -2.17 5.17 -7.01
CA GLU A 65 -2.76 3.83 -7.11
C GLU A 65 -1.92 2.94 -8.02
N LEU A 66 -1.53 3.42 -9.20
CA LEU A 66 -0.77 2.60 -10.15
C LEU A 66 0.63 2.25 -9.63
N LEU A 67 1.43 3.27 -9.29
CA LEU A 67 2.82 3.09 -8.86
C LEU A 67 2.90 2.59 -7.42
N GLY A 68 2.02 3.05 -6.54
CA GLY A 68 1.95 2.54 -5.18
C GLY A 68 1.52 1.07 -5.14
N GLY A 69 0.54 0.69 -5.96
CA GLY A 69 0.14 -0.72 -6.12
C GLY A 69 1.29 -1.58 -6.65
N ALA A 70 2.01 -1.12 -7.68
CA ALA A 70 3.20 -1.80 -8.19
C ALA A 70 4.31 -1.92 -7.13
N ALA A 71 4.55 -0.85 -6.36
CA ALA A 71 5.51 -0.83 -5.27
C ALA A 71 5.14 -1.83 -4.16
N LEU A 72 3.85 -1.95 -3.82
CA LEU A 72 3.37 -2.98 -2.89
C LEU A 72 3.62 -4.39 -3.44
N VAL A 73 3.28 -4.67 -4.69
CA VAL A 73 3.52 -5.98 -5.32
C VAL A 73 5.01 -6.34 -5.30
N ALA A 74 5.86 -5.44 -5.77
CA ALA A 74 7.31 -5.64 -5.78
C ALA A 74 7.93 -5.71 -4.37
N GLY A 75 7.28 -5.08 -3.39
CA GLY A 75 7.84 -4.89 -2.06
C GLY A 75 8.98 -3.87 -2.08
N VAL A 76 8.80 -2.74 -2.75
CA VAL A 76 9.76 -1.64 -2.82
C VAL A 76 9.19 -0.42 -2.13
N LEU A 77 9.93 0.19 -1.21
CA LEU A 77 9.50 1.40 -0.48
C LEU A 77 8.10 1.27 0.12
N VAL A 78 7.76 0.06 0.61
CA VAL A 78 6.40 -0.30 1.06
C VAL A 78 5.84 0.70 2.09
N PRO A 79 6.61 1.20 3.07
CA PRO A 79 6.08 2.19 4.00
C PRO A 79 5.63 3.50 3.32
N VAL A 80 6.39 3.97 2.33
CA VAL A 80 6.07 5.19 1.58
C VAL A 80 4.84 4.97 0.71
N ALA A 81 4.78 3.85 -0.02
CA ALA A 81 3.62 3.49 -0.82
C ALA A 81 2.34 3.37 0.03
N GLY A 82 2.45 2.75 1.22
CA GLY A 82 1.35 2.61 2.16
C GLY A 82 0.77 3.95 2.64
N VAL A 83 1.61 4.92 3.00
CA VAL A 83 1.15 6.26 3.43
C VAL A 83 0.42 6.96 2.29
N LEU A 84 0.99 6.98 1.08
CA LEU A 84 0.39 7.66 -0.07
C LEU A 84 -0.95 7.05 -0.43
N ILE A 85 -1.03 5.72 -0.45
CA ILE A 85 -2.29 5.00 -0.69
C ILE A 85 -3.31 5.29 0.41
N ALA A 86 -2.91 5.28 1.68
CA ALA A 86 -3.82 5.57 2.79
C ALA A 86 -4.41 6.99 2.69
N LEU A 87 -3.58 7.99 2.32
CA LEU A 87 -4.05 9.34 2.07
C LEU A 87 -5.00 9.41 0.86
N ASN A 88 -4.74 8.64 -0.20
CA ASN A 88 -5.64 8.54 -1.34
C ASN A 88 -7.01 7.96 -0.92
N MET A 89 -7.01 6.90 -0.10
CA MET A 89 -8.23 6.30 0.44
C MET A 89 -8.98 7.23 1.41
N ALA A 90 -8.27 8.03 2.20
CA ALA A 90 -8.89 9.06 3.03
C ALA A 90 -9.63 10.11 2.19
N GLY A 91 -9.04 10.53 1.06
CA GLY A 91 -9.71 11.41 0.09
C GLY A 91 -10.94 10.74 -0.52
N ALA A 92 -10.81 9.51 -1.00
CA ALA A 92 -11.94 8.75 -1.55
C ALA A 92 -13.08 8.61 -0.53
N PHE A 93 -12.77 8.28 0.73
CA PHE A 93 -13.74 8.22 1.81
C PHE A 93 -14.50 9.55 1.94
N TRP A 94 -13.77 10.65 2.11
CA TRP A 94 -14.35 11.95 2.43
C TRP A 94 -15.24 12.49 1.32
N TYR A 95 -14.76 12.46 0.07
CA TYR A 95 -15.44 13.08 -1.05
C TYR A 95 -16.44 12.16 -1.75
N VAL A 96 -16.27 10.84 -1.67
CA VAL A 96 -17.08 9.90 -2.47
C VAL A 96 -18.00 9.04 -1.62
N HIS A 97 -17.61 8.66 -0.40
CA HIS A 97 -18.29 7.59 0.35
C HIS A 97 -18.88 7.97 1.71
N MET A 98 -18.43 9.07 2.35
CA MET A 98 -18.78 9.41 3.74
C MET A 98 -20.31 9.48 4.00
N GLY A 99 -21.09 9.94 3.01
CA GLY A 99 -22.55 10.07 3.11
C GLY A 99 -23.35 8.83 2.67
N LYS A 100 -22.70 7.75 2.23
CA LYS A 100 -23.35 6.60 1.57
C LYS A 100 -23.52 5.37 2.48
N GLY A 101 -23.29 5.53 3.78
CA GLY A 101 -23.34 4.43 4.74
C GLY A 101 -22.17 3.44 4.57
N LEU A 102 -22.26 2.29 5.24
CA LEU A 102 -21.16 1.32 5.29
C LEU A 102 -21.08 0.48 4.02
N PHE A 103 -22.19 -0.11 3.58
CA PHE A 103 -22.18 -1.21 2.61
C PHE A 103 -21.79 -0.78 1.20
N SER A 104 -20.78 -1.45 0.65
CA SER A 104 -20.24 -1.17 -0.69
C SER A 104 -21.26 -1.30 -1.83
N GLN A 105 -22.27 -2.16 -1.67
CA GLN A 105 -23.37 -2.36 -2.64
C GLN A 105 -24.21 -1.10 -2.87
N GLU A 106 -24.28 -0.24 -1.84
CA GLU A 106 -24.99 1.05 -1.89
C GLU A 106 -24.01 2.21 -2.18
N GLY A 107 -22.77 1.90 -2.55
CA GLY A 107 -21.70 2.87 -2.70
C GLY A 107 -21.08 3.33 -1.38
N GLY A 108 -21.30 2.60 -0.28
CA GLY A 108 -20.74 2.89 1.03
C GLY A 108 -19.22 2.76 1.13
N TYR A 109 -18.68 3.06 2.30
CA TYR A 109 -17.23 3.20 2.52
C TYR A 109 -16.49 1.92 2.95
N GLU A 110 -17.18 0.79 3.10
CA GLU A 110 -16.60 -0.49 3.56
C GLU A 110 -15.29 -0.85 2.83
N TYR A 111 -15.31 -0.86 1.51
CA TYR A 111 -14.15 -1.26 0.72
C TYR A 111 -12.98 -0.28 0.85
N VAL A 112 -13.26 1.02 0.81
CA VAL A 112 -12.25 2.08 0.98
C VAL A 112 -11.61 2.01 2.36
N LEU A 113 -12.41 1.73 3.39
CA LEU A 113 -11.91 1.58 4.76
C LEU A 113 -10.96 0.38 4.90
N VAL A 114 -11.33 -0.78 4.31
CA VAL A 114 -10.48 -1.98 4.32
C VAL A 114 -9.15 -1.72 3.60
N LEU A 115 -9.19 -1.08 2.43
CA LEU A 115 -7.97 -0.73 1.69
C LEU A 115 -7.09 0.28 2.43
N ALA A 116 -7.68 1.29 3.07
CA ALA A 116 -6.95 2.25 3.90
C ALA A 116 -6.27 1.56 5.08
N ALA A 117 -7.00 0.69 5.80
CA ALA A 117 -6.46 -0.06 6.93
C ALA A 117 -5.33 -1.00 6.51
N ALA A 118 -5.45 -1.68 5.37
CA ALA A 118 -4.40 -2.53 4.83
C ALA A 118 -3.16 -1.70 4.43
N ALA A 119 -3.33 -0.55 3.80
CA ALA A 119 -2.23 0.35 3.44
C ALA A 119 -1.48 0.87 4.68
N LEU A 120 -2.20 1.22 5.75
CA LEU A 120 -1.60 1.59 7.03
C LEU A 120 -0.90 0.40 7.69
N LEU A 121 -1.46 -0.81 7.61
CA LEU A 121 -0.79 -2.01 8.10
C LEU A 121 0.55 -2.22 7.39
N PHE A 122 0.62 -2.08 6.06
CA PHE A 122 1.88 -2.18 5.33
C PHE A 122 2.84 -1.03 5.65
N THR A 123 2.30 0.15 5.95
CA THR A 123 3.10 1.28 6.44
C THR A 123 3.87 0.91 7.70
N LEU A 124 3.19 0.27 8.65
CA LEU A 124 3.73 -0.05 9.97
C LEU A 124 4.58 -1.33 9.98
N THR A 125 4.27 -2.29 9.11
CA THR A 125 4.93 -3.61 9.08
C THR A 125 6.05 -3.72 8.04
N GLY A 126 6.05 -2.85 7.02
CA GLY A 126 7.02 -2.87 5.93
C GLY A 126 6.80 -4.00 4.92
N ALA A 127 7.82 -4.29 4.12
CA ALA A 127 7.70 -5.19 2.96
C ALA A 127 7.77 -6.69 3.30
N GLY A 128 8.34 -7.03 4.47
CA GLY A 128 8.67 -8.40 4.85
C GLY A 128 9.82 -9.02 4.04
N ARG A 129 10.18 -10.27 4.34
CA ARG A 129 11.34 -10.96 3.72
C ARG A 129 11.22 -11.20 2.22
N PHE A 130 9.99 -11.35 1.71
CA PHE A 130 9.72 -11.68 0.31
C PHE A 130 9.50 -10.39 -0.49
N SER A 131 10.53 -9.55 -0.53
CA SER A 131 10.45 -8.23 -1.13
C SER A 131 11.75 -7.90 -1.85
N VAL A 132 11.68 -7.05 -2.87
CA VAL A 132 12.89 -6.53 -3.53
C VAL A 132 13.74 -5.76 -2.52
N ASP A 133 13.13 -5.02 -1.59
CA ASP A 133 13.86 -4.34 -0.52
C ASP A 133 14.73 -5.31 0.30
N ALA A 134 14.19 -6.47 0.67
CA ALA A 134 14.95 -7.49 1.39
C ALA A 134 16.09 -8.09 0.57
N VAL A 135 15.94 -8.21 -0.76
CA VAL A 135 17.03 -8.70 -1.62
C VAL A 135 18.15 -7.66 -1.75
N LEU A 136 17.80 -6.39 -1.92
CA LEU A 136 18.77 -5.30 -2.14
C LEU A 136 19.48 -4.87 -0.85
N TRP A 137 18.78 -4.87 0.29
CA TRP A 137 19.31 -4.37 1.57
C TRP A 137 19.50 -5.47 2.65
N GLY A 138 19.06 -6.70 2.42
CA GLY A 138 18.99 -7.75 3.46
C GLY A 138 20.29 -8.49 3.80
N ARG A 139 21.47 -7.97 3.45
CA ARG A 139 22.76 -8.53 3.91
C ARG A 139 23.76 -7.43 4.23
N ARG A 140 23.76 -6.96 5.48
CA ARG A 140 25.03 -6.56 6.11
C ARG A 140 25.54 -7.77 6.88
N PRO A 141 26.59 -8.47 6.42
CA PRO A 141 27.32 -9.35 7.33
C PRO A 141 27.84 -8.44 8.44
N GLU A 142 27.44 -8.72 9.69
CA GLU A 142 28.22 -8.26 10.83
C GLU A 142 29.65 -8.72 10.56
N SER A 143 30.51 -7.76 10.27
CA SER A 143 31.94 -7.96 10.28
C SER A 143 32.27 -8.57 11.63
N ALA A 144 32.61 -9.85 11.63
CA ALA A 144 33.20 -10.54 12.76
C ALA A 144 34.56 -9.87 13.08
N SER A 145 34.53 -8.73 13.76
CA SER A 145 35.67 -8.09 14.40
C SER A 145 35.24 -7.71 15.82
N GLY A 146 35.76 -8.27 16.90
CA GLY A 146 36.81 -9.26 17.03
C GLY A 146 36.53 -10.13 18.26
N ARG A 147 36.75 -11.43 18.09
CA ARG A 147 37.28 -12.21 19.20
C ARG A 147 38.72 -11.73 19.40
N ALA A 148 38.94 -10.88 20.39
CA ALA A 148 40.21 -10.84 21.10
C ALA A 148 39.88 -11.10 22.56
N SER A 149 39.99 -12.37 22.92
CA SER A 149 40.19 -12.83 24.29
C SER A 149 41.22 -11.98 25.01
N VAL A 150 40.83 -11.34 26.10
CA VAL A 150 41.76 -10.95 27.17
C VAL A 150 41.19 -11.50 28.47
N ASN A 151 41.53 -12.76 28.74
CA ASN A 151 41.72 -13.23 30.10
C ASN A 151 43.22 -13.09 30.36
N VAL A 152 43.59 -12.10 31.18
CA VAL A 152 44.74 -12.13 32.08
C VAL A 152 44.31 -11.46 33.37
#